data_AF-A0A7J6BUI2-F1
#
_entry.id   AF-A0A7J6BUI2-F1
#
_cell.length_a   1.000
_cell.length_b   1.000
_cell.length_c   1.000
_cell.angle_alpha   90.00
_cell.angle_beta   90.00
_cell.angle_gamma   90.00
#
_symmetry.space_group_name_H-M   'P 1'
#
loop_
_entity.id
_entity.type
_entity.pdbx_description
1 polymer ?
#
loop_
_entity_poly.entity_id
_entity_poly.type
_entity_poly.pdbx_seq_one_letter_code
_entity_poly.pdbx_strand_id
1 'polypeptide(L)'
;MRDHQRLSALIRSSKAFTGLLSVSALLLQYRATRCLTIAQSNLTERGTSRPHSHPESSRSTPSSGPPPQGDEAEMYHSVTARLISTPKCMIARDTAPRHTSPHTAITSQWCYQSQFSCHNTCRGPSEWKDNFPNCGGQRQSPINIVTRKVKHDSKLTSFIFEGHEKVFNMSVENHGHSAHFTLPQSVRLRGGGLPATYKALQFHLHWGKNGDQGSEHSVDGEHYPMELHIVHIKEKYGSLGEALNDSTGVAALAFFFKVTSDQNKQLDRVIEALGKVRYEGNSSEIEDFKLTEIIPQANKLSYYRYSGSLTTPGCDQAVVWTVFQQTLPISKSQLMSMDEQLLFGTEKPMTGVFRPVQNLNGRVVYTSVPAHIGMDLCHCAKAEKLDNGEEIS
;
A
#
# COMPACT_ATOMS: atom_id res chain seq x y z
N MET A 1 21.92 10.20 55.41
CA MET A 1 21.03 10.67 54.32
C MET A 1 21.33 10.08 52.93
N ARG A 2 22.53 9.55 52.63
CA ARG A 2 22.83 8.95 51.30
C ARG A 2 22.40 7.48 51.14
N ASP A 3 22.20 6.73 52.22
CA ASP A 3 21.80 5.31 52.13
C ASP A 3 20.29 5.08 51.95
N HIS A 4 19.44 6.01 52.41
CA HIS A 4 17.99 5.94 52.19
C HIS A 4 17.57 6.19 50.73
N GLN A 5 18.38 6.94 49.97
CA GLN A 5 18.10 7.20 48.54
C GLN A 5 18.50 6.03 47.63
N ARG A 6 19.47 5.20 48.03
CA ARG A 6 19.84 3.99 47.27
C ARG A 6 18.83 2.86 47.46
N LEU A 7 18.28 2.68 48.66
CA LEU A 7 17.28 1.64 48.93
C LEU A 7 15.94 1.90 48.23
N SER A 8 15.54 3.17 48.12
CA SER A 8 14.30 3.58 47.42
C SER A 8 14.40 3.44 45.89
N ALA A 9 15.61 3.54 45.31
CA ALA A 9 15.85 3.29 43.89
C ALA A 9 15.81 1.79 43.54
N LEU A 10 16.36 0.92 44.39
CA LEU A 10 16.28 -0.54 44.19
C LEU A 10 14.85 -1.09 44.31
N ILE A 11 14.04 -0.55 45.22
CA ILE A 11 12.63 -0.96 45.37
C ILE A 11 11.77 -0.50 44.18
N ARG A 12 12.07 0.65 43.57
CA ARG A 12 11.38 1.13 42.35
C ARG A 12 11.75 0.32 41.11
N SER A 13 13.01 -0.13 41.00
CA SER A 13 13.46 -1.01 39.91
C SER A 13 12.82 -2.41 39.98
N SER A 14 12.72 -2.99 41.19
CA SER A 14 12.08 -4.29 41.41
C SER A 14 10.58 -4.28 41.07
N LYS A 15 9.85 -3.21 41.44
CA LYS A 15 8.42 -3.06 41.08
C LYS A 15 8.17 -2.90 39.58
N ALA A 16 9.08 -2.25 38.85
CA ALA A 16 9.00 -2.15 37.39
C ALA A 16 9.25 -3.51 36.72
N PHE A 17 10.20 -4.30 37.24
CA PHE A 17 10.52 -5.63 36.73
C PHE A 17 9.38 -6.64 36.95
N THR A 18 8.72 -6.60 38.12
CA THR A 18 7.51 -7.40 38.37
C THR A 18 6.31 -6.97 37.52
N GLY A 19 6.20 -5.68 37.18
CA GLY A 19 5.15 -5.18 36.29
C GLY A 19 5.30 -5.65 34.84
N LEU A 20 6.52 -5.66 34.30
CA LEU A 20 6.80 -6.15 32.94
C LEU A 20 6.61 -7.67 32.80
N LEU A 21 6.93 -8.44 33.84
CA LEU A 21 6.68 -9.89 33.87
C LEU A 21 5.17 -10.20 33.91
N SER A 22 4.38 -9.40 34.63
CA SER A 22 2.92 -9.55 34.70
C SER A 22 2.23 -9.24 33.37
N VAL A 23 2.63 -8.17 32.66
CA VAL A 23 2.06 -7.81 31.35
C VAL A 23 2.44 -8.84 30.28
N SER A 24 3.65 -9.37 30.32
CA SER A 24 4.09 -10.44 29.41
C SER A 24 3.34 -11.76 29.65
N ALA A 25 3.06 -12.11 30.91
CA ALA A 25 2.26 -13.27 31.27
C ALA A 25 0.78 -13.12 30.84
N LEU A 26 0.20 -11.93 30.98
CA LEU A 26 -1.15 -11.63 30.47
C LEU A 26 -1.23 -11.67 28.93
N LEU A 27 -0.21 -11.20 28.22
CA LEU A 27 -0.11 -11.31 26.75
C LEU A 27 0.06 -12.76 26.29
N LEU A 28 0.80 -13.58 27.04
CA LEU A 28 0.92 -15.02 26.77
C LEU A 28 -0.39 -15.76 27.04
N GLN A 29 -1.08 -15.46 28.15
CA GLN A 29 -2.41 -16.02 28.43
C GLN A 29 -3.44 -15.59 27.38
N TYR A 30 -3.43 -14.34 26.93
CA TYR A 30 -4.35 -13.86 25.91
C TYR A 30 -4.12 -14.54 24.54
N ARG A 31 -2.86 -14.83 24.20
CA ARG A 31 -2.49 -15.60 22.99
C ARG A 31 -2.87 -17.08 23.12
N ALA A 32 -2.67 -17.68 24.30
CA ALA A 32 -3.05 -19.08 24.55
C ALA A 32 -4.57 -19.29 24.48
N THR A 33 -5.35 -18.36 25.04
CA THR A 33 -6.82 -18.43 25.00
C THR A 33 -7.35 -18.30 23.57
N ARG A 34 -6.76 -17.43 22.72
CA ARG A 34 -7.12 -17.33 21.29
C ARG A 34 -6.78 -18.59 20.48
N CYS A 35 -5.67 -19.26 20.76
CA CYS A 35 -5.35 -20.55 20.11
C CYS A 35 -6.35 -21.66 20.50
N LEU A 36 -6.80 -21.70 21.76
CA LEU A 36 -7.81 -22.68 22.22
C LEU A 36 -9.19 -22.44 21.59
N THR A 37 -9.60 -21.19 21.34
CA THR A 37 -10.88 -20.90 20.66
C THR A 37 -10.86 -21.28 19.17
N ILE A 38 -9.70 -21.21 18.52
CA ILE A 38 -9.52 -21.64 17.12
C ILE A 38 -9.44 -23.18 17.02
N ALA A 39 -8.89 -23.86 18.03
CA ALA A 39 -8.85 -25.32 18.07
C ALA A 39 -10.24 -25.95 18.36
N GLN A 40 -11.08 -25.31 19.18
CA GLN A 40 -12.42 -25.82 19.50
C GLN A 40 -13.46 -25.60 18.38
N SER A 41 -13.30 -24.56 17.55
CA SER A 41 -14.16 -24.34 16.37
C SER A 41 -13.87 -25.35 15.24
N ASN A 42 -12.64 -25.86 15.13
CA ASN A 42 -12.28 -26.89 14.16
C ASN A 42 -12.64 -28.33 14.59
N LEU A 43 -13.03 -28.55 15.85
CA LEU A 43 -13.45 -29.86 16.36
C LEU A 43 -14.98 -30.06 16.35
N THR A 44 -15.76 -29.02 16.08
CA THR A 44 -17.24 -29.08 16.03
C THR A 44 -17.82 -29.32 14.63
N GLU A 45 -17.00 -29.31 13.56
CA GLU A 45 -17.43 -29.63 12.19
C GLU A 45 -17.14 -31.08 11.73
N ARG A 46 -16.66 -31.96 12.62
CA ARG A 46 -16.55 -33.40 12.35
C ARG A 46 -17.30 -34.21 13.39
N GLY A 47 -18.59 -34.40 13.17
CA GLY A 47 -19.37 -35.35 13.95
C GLY A 47 -20.84 -35.35 13.61
N THR A 48 -21.24 -36.13 12.60
CA THR A 48 -22.49 -36.92 12.61
C THR A 48 -22.60 -37.72 11.31
N SER A 49 -22.15 -38.97 11.33
CA SER A 49 -22.64 -40.00 10.42
C SER A 49 -23.22 -41.12 11.27
N ARG A 50 -24.51 -41.43 11.04
CA ARG A 50 -25.13 -42.67 11.50
C ARG A 50 -25.78 -43.38 10.30
N PRO A 51 -25.68 -44.71 10.21
CA PRO A 51 -26.02 -45.47 9.01
C PRO A 51 -27.41 -46.11 9.12
N HIS A 52 -28.11 -46.30 7.99
CA HIS A 52 -29.15 -47.32 7.89
C HIS A 52 -29.32 -47.86 6.45
N SER A 53 -28.85 -49.11 6.29
CA SER A 53 -29.49 -50.27 5.62
C SER A 53 -30.31 -50.11 4.33
N HIS A 54 -29.83 -50.79 3.27
CA HIS A 54 -30.61 -51.33 2.14
C HIS A 54 -31.57 -52.46 2.58
N PRO A 55 -32.59 -52.81 1.76
CA PRO A 55 -32.42 -53.90 0.79
C PRO A 55 -33.05 -53.70 -0.61
N GLU A 56 -32.34 -54.24 -1.61
CA GLU A 56 -32.74 -55.04 -2.80
C GLU A 56 -34.01 -54.77 -3.65
N SER A 57 -33.78 -54.75 -4.98
CA SER A 57 -34.32 -55.73 -5.97
C SER A 57 -35.01 -55.17 -7.25
N SER A 58 -34.49 -55.66 -8.38
CA SER A 58 -35.14 -56.00 -9.66
C SER A 58 -35.32 -54.97 -10.81
N ARG A 59 -34.32 -54.97 -11.70
CA ARG A 59 -34.35 -55.34 -13.15
C ARG A 59 -35.57 -54.98 -14.02
N SER A 60 -35.36 -54.11 -15.02
CA SER A 60 -35.62 -54.37 -16.46
C SER A 60 -35.20 -53.19 -17.37
N THR A 61 -34.38 -53.47 -18.39
CA THR A 61 -34.06 -52.65 -19.58
C THR A 61 -35.06 -52.93 -20.72
N PRO A 62 -34.97 -52.33 -21.95
CA PRO A 62 -34.44 -51.03 -22.41
C PRO A 62 -35.42 -50.29 -23.38
N SER A 63 -35.20 -49.00 -23.70
CA SER A 63 -35.32 -48.48 -25.10
C SER A 63 -34.93 -47.00 -25.26
N SER A 64 -33.91 -46.77 -26.08
CA SER A 64 -33.70 -45.69 -27.07
C SER A 64 -34.19 -44.24 -26.85
N GLY A 65 -33.24 -43.30 -26.87
CA GLY A 65 -33.42 -41.91 -27.34
C GLY A 65 -32.43 -40.92 -26.70
N PRO A 66 -31.58 -40.19 -27.45
CA PRO A 66 -30.68 -39.19 -26.87
C PRO A 66 -31.39 -37.83 -26.68
N PRO A 67 -31.02 -37.03 -25.66
CA PRO A 67 -31.66 -35.74 -25.39
C PRO A 67 -30.92 -34.58 -26.09
N PRO A 68 -31.57 -33.42 -26.32
CA PRO A 68 -30.86 -32.17 -26.52
C PRO A 68 -30.52 -31.54 -25.17
N GLN A 69 -29.29 -31.03 -25.08
CA GLN A 69 -28.71 -30.34 -23.93
C GLN A 69 -29.43 -29.00 -23.67
N GLY A 70 -29.83 -28.79 -22.42
CA GLY A 70 -30.19 -27.51 -21.85
C GLY A 70 -29.14 -27.12 -20.81
N ASP A 71 -28.70 -25.86 -20.86
CA ASP A 71 -27.71 -25.26 -19.97
C ASP A 71 -28.23 -25.18 -18.53
N GLU A 72 -27.55 -25.86 -17.60
CA GLU A 72 -27.65 -25.56 -16.17
C GLU A 72 -26.44 -24.74 -15.72
N ALA A 73 -26.72 -23.49 -15.34
CA ALA A 73 -25.82 -22.63 -14.61
C ALA A 73 -25.75 -23.11 -13.14
N GLU A 74 -24.60 -23.64 -12.73
CA GLU A 74 -24.35 -23.93 -11.32
C GLU A 74 -23.98 -22.66 -10.54
N MET A 75 -24.87 -22.40 -9.59
CA MET A 75 -24.81 -21.47 -8.48
C MET A 75 -23.80 -21.95 -7.43
N TYR A 76 -22.71 -21.19 -7.20
CA TYR A 76 -21.91 -21.31 -5.97
C TYR A 76 -21.90 -19.97 -5.21
N HIS A 77 -22.47 -20.01 -4.01
CA HIS A 77 -22.64 -18.88 -3.11
C HIS A 77 -21.32 -18.44 -2.45
N SER A 78 -21.00 -17.17 -2.66
CA SER A 78 -20.48 -16.17 -1.72
C SER A 78 -19.67 -16.64 -0.49
N VAL A 79 -18.36 -16.37 -0.52
CA VAL A 79 -17.65 -15.88 0.66
C VAL A 79 -17.80 -14.36 0.66
N THR A 80 -18.50 -13.81 1.64
CA THR A 80 -18.73 -12.37 1.80
C THR A 80 -17.42 -11.61 1.99
N ALA A 81 -16.85 -11.11 0.90
CA ALA A 81 -16.09 -9.87 0.94
C ALA A 81 -17.07 -8.78 1.42
N ARG A 82 -16.74 -8.08 2.51
CA ARG A 82 -17.42 -6.82 2.83
C ARG A 82 -17.11 -5.85 1.69
N LEU A 83 -17.96 -5.85 0.67
CA LEU A 83 -18.06 -4.75 -0.28
C LEU A 83 -18.37 -3.51 0.55
N ILE A 84 -17.38 -2.61 0.66
CA ILE A 84 -17.65 -1.24 1.05
C ILE A 84 -18.52 -0.69 -0.09
N SER A 85 -19.84 -0.75 0.11
CA SER A 85 -20.79 -0.10 -0.78
C SER A 85 -20.41 1.38 -0.82
N THR A 86 -19.97 1.86 -1.99
CA THR A 86 -19.86 3.30 -2.21
C THR A 86 -21.27 3.89 -2.03
N PRO A 87 -21.44 4.98 -1.28
CA PRO A 87 -22.72 5.65 -1.21
C PRO A 87 -23.07 6.15 -2.62
N LYS A 88 -24.05 5.55 -3.29
CA LYS A 88 -24.69 6.18 -4.44
C LYS A 88 -25.47 7.38 -3.91
N CYS A 89 -25.08 8.60 -4.29
CA CYS A 89 -25.85 9.79 -3.94
C CYS A 89 -27.24 9.70 -4.59
N MET A 90 -28.26 9.40 -3.80
CA MET A 90 -29.64 9.65 -4.18
C MET A 90 -29.97 11.09 -3.83
N ILE A 91 -29.76 12.02 -4.77
CA ILE A 91 -30.17 13.41 -4.56
C ILE A 91 -31.69 13.48 -4.74
N ALA A 92 -32.41 13.72 -3.65
CA ALA A 92 -33.81 14.12 -3.71
C ALA A 92 -33.89 15.46 -4.45
N ARG A 93 -34.77 15.55 -5.46
CA ARG A 93 -35.03 16.79 -6.19
C ARG A 93 -35.71 17.77 -5.24
N ASP A 94 -34.95 18.71 -4.69
CA ASP A 94 -35.50 19.89 -4.04
C ASP A 94 -35.23 21.14 -4.88
N THR A 95 -36.28 21.95 -4.97
CA THR A 95 -36.43 23.10 -5.85
C THR A 95 -35.78 24.38 -5.30
N ALA A 96 -35.27 25.18 -6.25
CA ALA A 96 -34.92 26.61 -6.23
C ALA A 96 -33.47 27.02 -5.85
N PRO A 97 -32.80 27.88 -6.66
CA PRO A 97 -31.45 28.34 -6.40
C PRO A 97 -31.44 29.63 -5.56
N ARG A 98 -30.57 29.68 -4.56
CA ARG A 98 -30.26 30.90 -3.80
C ARG A 98 -28.93 31.47 -4.32
N HIS A 99 -28.95 32.71 -4.78
CA HIS A 99 -27.81 33.43 -5.34
C HIS A 99 -26.66 33.57 -4.32
N THR A 100 -25.45 33.18 -4.71
CA THR A 100 -24.19 33.56 -4.06
C THR A 100 -23.14 33.94 -5.12
N SER A 101 -22.36 34.96 -4.76
CA SER A 101 -21.36 35.73 -5.54
C SER A 101 -20.33 34.90 -6.33
N PRO A 102 -19.81 35.39 -7.48
CA PRO A 102 -18.83 34.68 -8.28
C PRO A 102 -17.41 34.98 -7.77
N HIS A 103 -16.98 34.23 -6.76
CA HIS A 103 -15.56 33.91 -6.67
C HIS A 103 -15.33 32.69 -7.56
N THR A 104 -14.49 32.86 -8.57
CA THR A 104 -14.05 31.85 -9.53
C THR A 104 -13.40 30.66 -8.80
N ALA A 105 -14.24 29.73 -8.33
CA ALA A 105 -13.80 28.40 -7.96
C ALA A 105 -13.41 27.69 -9.25
N ILE A 106 -12.11 27.57 -9.49
CA ILE A 106 -11.60 26.63 -10.49
C ILE A 106 -12.09 25.25 -10.03
N THR A 107 -13.13 24.74 -10.68
CA THR A 107 -13.67 23.42 -10.38
C THR A 107 -12.60 22.41 -10.75
N SER A 108 -11.90 21.83 -9.77
CA SER A 108 -11.10 20.64 -10.04
C SER A 108 -12.05 19.59 -10.61
N GLN A 109 -11.82 19.21 -11.88
CA GLN A 109 -12.69 18.27 -12.61
C GLN A 109 -12.74 16.88 -11.96
N TRP A 110 -11.87 16.65 -10.98
CA TRP A 110 -11.71 15.41 -10.25
C TRP A 110 -11.29 15.67 -8.81
N CYS A 111 -11.49 14.68 -7.94
CA CYS A 111 -11.01 14.70 -6.57
C CYS A 111 -10.78 13.28 -6.05
N TYR A 112 -10.03 13.16 -4.96
CA TYR A 112 -9.88 11.89 -4.24
C TYR A 112 -11.17 11.50 -3.50
N GLN A 113 -11.25 10.23 -3.08
CA GLN A 113 -12.39 9.73 -2.31
C GLN A 113 -12.59 10.52 -1.00
N SER A 114 -11.50 10.97 -0.37
CA SER A 114 -11.53 11.78 0.86
C SER A 114 -12.14 13.17 0.66
N GLN A 115 -12.08 13.70 -0.57
CA GLN A 115 -12.64 14.99 -0.93
C GLN A 115 -14.07 14.87 -1.46
N PHE A 116 -14.51 13.69 -1.90
CA PHE A 116 -15.83 13.52 -2.52
C PHE A 116 -16.97 13.76 -1.52
N SER A 117 -17.97 14.55 -1.93
CA SER A 117 -19.22 14.75 -1.21
C SER A 117 -20.36 14.88 -2.21
N CYS A 118 -21.60 14.50 -1.83
CA CYS A 118 -22.77 14.63 -2.72
C CYS A 118 -23.11 16.08 -3.11
N HIS A 119 -22.47 17.06 -2.49
CA HIS A 119 -22.65 18.50 -2.76
C HIS A 119 -21.44 19.12 -3.46
N ASN A 120 -20.38 18.34 -3.72
CA ASN A 120 -19.17 18.85 -4.37
C ASN A 120 -19.29 18.79 -5.89
N THR A 121 -18.55 19.67 -6.57
CA THR A 121 -18.51 19.81 -8.03
C THR A 121 -17.50 18.87 -8.71
N CYS A 122 -16.77 18.05 -7.95
CA CYS A 122 -15.70 17.18 -8.44
C CYS A 122 -16.12 15.70 -8.53
N ARG A 123 -15.53 14.96 -9.48
CA ARG A 123 -15.76 13.51 -9.66
C ARG A 123 -14.77 12.69 -8.84
N GLY A 124 -15.28 11.77 -8.03
CA GLY A 124 -14.46 10.82 -7.26
C GLY A 124 -13.83 9.72 -8.14
N PRO A 125 -12.91 8.90 -7.59
CA PRO A 125 -12.16 7.90 -8.36
C PRO A 125 -13.02 6.90 -9.16
N SER A 126 -14.20 6.53 -8.68
CA SER A 126 -15.13 5.64 -9.40
C SER A 126 -15.70 6.25 -10.68
N GLU A 127 -15.70 7.58 -10.79
CA GLU A 127 -16.31 8.36 -11.87
C GLU A 127 -15.27 9.09 -12.73
N TRP A 128 -13.97 8.97 -12.42
CA TRP A 128 -12.91 9.62 -13.22
C TRP A 128 -12.98 9.26 -14.70
N LYS A 129 -13.39 8.03 -15.03
CA LYS A 129 -13.53 7.57 -16.42
C LYS A 129 -14.49 8.42 -17.27
N ASP A 130 -15.43 9.12 -16.64
CA ASP A 130 -16.45 9.90 -17.36
C ASP A 130 -15.82 11.15 -18.00
N ASN A 131 -14.80 11.73 -17.36
CA ASN A 131 -14.04 12.87 -17.88
C ASN A 131 -12.67 12.46 -18.44
N PHE A 132 -12.12 11.33 -17.97
CA PHE A 132 -10.80 10.82 -18.31
C PHE A 132 -10.92 9.35 -18.74
N PRO A 133 -11.31 9.06 -20.00
CA PRO A 133 -11.69 7.70 -20.45
C PRO A 133 -10.64 6.62 -20.16
N ASN A 134 -9.34 6.97 -20.21
CA ASN A 134 -8.23 6.09 -19.86
C ASN A 134 -8.34 5.50 -18.45
N CYS A 135 -8.99 6.18 -17.50
CA CYS A 135 -9.23 5.68 -16.15
C CYS A 135 -10.14 4.45 -16.09
N GLY A 136 -10.90 4.16 -17.16
CA GLY A 136 -11.65 2.92 -17.34
C GLY A 136 -10.86 1.79 -18.01
N GLY A 137 -9.55 1.96 -18.24
CA GLY A 137 -8.69 0.98 -18.88
C GLY A 137 -8.49 -0.30 -18.06
N GLN A 138 -7.95 -1.34 -18.72
CA GLN A 138 -7.77 -2.66 -18.09
C GLN A 138 -6.40 -2.85 -17.42
N ARG A 139 -5.45 -1.94 -17.65
CA ARG A 139 -4.09 -1.95 -17.07
C ARG A 139 -3.90 -0.83 -16.04
N GLN A 140 -4.92 -0.55 -15.24
CA GLN A 140 -4.90 0.54 -14.27
C GLN A 140 -4.06 0.20 -13.02
N SER A 141 -3.59 1.25 -12.36
CA SER A 141 -2.87 1.24 -11.08
C SER A 141 -3.59 2.13 -10.06
N PRO A 142 -3.39 1.92 -8.75
CA PRO A 142 -2.54 0.90 -8.12
C PRO A 142 -3.18 -0.50 -8.12
N ILE A 143 -2.45 -1.52 -7.66
CA ILE A 143 -2.96 -2.90 -7.53
C ILE A 143 -2.64 -3.48 -6.15
N ASN A 144 -3.41 -4.49 -5.74
CA ASN A 144 -3.00 -5.40 -4.67
C ASN A 144 -2.03 -6.47 -5.23
N ILE A 145 -0.85 -6.56 -4.66
CA ILE A 145 0.17 -7.56 -5.00
C ILE A 145 -0.05 -8.79 -4.14
N VAL A 146 -0.56 -9.85 -4.76
CA VAL A 146 -0.76 -11.15 -4.09
C VAL A 146 0.55 -11.95 -4.17
N THR A 147 1.29 -12.02 -3.07
CA THR A 147 2.68 -12.53 -3.04
C THR A 147 2.75 -13.98 -3.51
N ARG A 148 1.80 -14.83 -3.12
CA ARG A 148 1.72 -16.23 -3.59
C ARG A 148 1.48 -16.40 -5.09
N LYS A 149 1.11 -15.34 -5.82
CA LYS A 149 0.81 -15.36 -7.26
C LYS A 149 1.88 -14.66 -8.11
N VAL A 150 2.88 -14.02 -7.49
CA VAL A 150 3.94 -13.35 -8.25
C VAL A 150 4.85 -14.39 -8.91
N LYS A 151 5.40 -14.05 -10.07
CA LYS A 151 6.35 -14.93 -10.79
C LYS A 151 7.75 -14.37 -10.69
N HIS A 152 8.70 -15.19 -10.26
CA HIS A 152 10.10 -14.79 -10.32
C HIS A 152 10.53 -14.61 -11.78
N ASP A 153 11.20 -13.49 -12.07
CA ASP A 153 11.84 -13.24 -13.35
C ASP A 153 13.32 -12.94 -13.11
N SER A 154 14.19 -13.85 -13.55
CA SER A 154 15.64 -13.75 -13.36
C SER A 154 16.28 -12.57 -14.10
N LYS A 155 15.55 -11.90 -15.00
CA LYS A 155 16.01 -10.67 -15.67
C LYS A 155 15.84 -9.44 -14.78
N LEU A 156 15.09 -9.53 -13.69
CA LEU A 156 14.91 -8.45 -12.72
C LEU A 156 16.11 -8.40 -11.76
N THR A 157 17.21 -7.85 -12.27
CA THR A 157 18.47 -7.67 -11.54
C THR A 157 18.49 -6.37 -10.72
N SER A 158 19.64 -6.01 -10.16
CA SER A 158 19.80 -4.72 -9.48
C SER A 158 19.59 -3.53 -10.42
N PHE A 159 19.03 -2.46 -9.88
CA PHE A 159 19.03 -1.17 -10.56
C PHE A 159 20.41 -0.53 -10.56
N ILE A 160 20.60 0.39 -11.49
CA ILE A 160 21.70 1.33 -11.50
C ILE A 160 21.09 2.71 -11.31
N PHE A 161 21.28 3.25 -10.11
CA PHE A 161 20.89 4.60 -9.73
C PHE A 161 22.05 5.52 -10.04
N GLU A 162 21.83 6.49 -10.92
CA GLU A 162 22.82 7.50 -11.30
C GLU A 162 22.37 8.85 -10.77
N GLY A 163 23.28 9.62 -10.17
CA GLY A 163 22.98 10.96 -9.65
C GLY A 163 22.21 11.00 -8.33
N HIS A 164 21.80 9.85 -7.78
CA HIS A 164 21.00 9.78 -6.55
C HIS A 164 21.81 10.19 -5.30
N GLU A 165 23.13 9.98 -5.35
CA GLU A 165 24.10 10.36 -4.32
C GLU A 165 24.59 11.80 -4.43
N LYS A 166 24.27 12.48 -5.54
CA LYS A 166 24.65 13.87 -5.77
C LYS A 166 23.79 14.80 -4.93
N VAL A 167 24.41 15.91 -4.53
CA VAL A 167 23.75 17.01 -3.86
C VAL A 167 23.13 17.92 -4.91
N PHE A 168 21.89 18.33 -4.69
CA PHE A 168 21.18 19.30 -5.51
C PHE A 168 20.16 20.07 -4.68
N ASN A 169 19.79 21.24 -5.18
CA ASN A 169 18.62 21.96 -4.67
C ASN A 169 17.37 21.41 -5.35
N MET A 170 16.28 21.31 -4.60
CA MET A 170 15.05 20.67 -5.01
C MET A 170 13.87 21.59 -4.75
N SER A 171 13.15 21.97 -5.80
CA SER A 171 11.92 22.72 -5.63
C SER A 171 10.79 21.79 -5.18
N VAL A 172 9.91 22.31 -4.33
CA VAL A 172 8.64 21.69 -3.97
C VAL A 172 7.50 22.63 -4.33
N GLU A 173 6.43 22.12 -4.90
CA GLU A 173 5.23 22.88 -5.25
C GLU A 173 3.98 22.09 -4.88
N ASN A 174 2.98 22.76 -4.29
CA ASN A 174 1.66 22.17 -4.05
C ASN A 174 0.76 22.36 -5.28
N HIS A 175 0.44 21.26 -5.96
CA HIS A 175 -0.41 21.24 -7.15
C HIS A 175 -1.90 21.02 -6.84
N GLY A 176 -2.35 21.35 -5.62
CA GLY A 176 -3.76 21.29 -5.21
C GLY A 176 -4.28 19.88 -4.87
N HIS A 177 -3.61 18.82 -5.34
CA HIS A 177 -3.94 17.42 -5.05
C HIS A 177 -2.76 16.58 -4.52
N SER A 178 -1.54 17.11 -4.65
CA SER A 178 -0.31 16.57 -4.09
C SER A 178 0.75 17.67 -4.11
N ALA A 179 1.76 17.57 -3.26
CA ALA A 179 3.00 18.30 -3.45
C ALA A 179 3.97 17.48 -4.30
N HIS A 180 4.62 18.12 -5.28
CA HIS A 180 5.66 17.49 -6.10
C HIS A 180 7.01 18.11 -5.79
N PHE A 181 8.01 17.24 -5.65
CA PHE A 181 9.41 17.60 -5.46
C PHE A 181 10.16 17.37 -6.76
N THR A 182 10.61 18.45 -7.41
CA THR A 182 11.23 18.38 -8.74
C THR A 182 12.64 17.81 -8.65
N LEU A 183 12.92 16.76 -9.42
CA LEU A 183 14.24 16.13 -9.46
C LEU A 183 15.00 16.58 -10.72
N PRO A 184 16.32 16.80 -10.62
CA PRO A 184 17.11 17.16 -11.79
C PRO A 184 17.24 15.97 -12.74
N GLN A 185 17.27 16.24 -14.05
CA GLN A 185 17.41 15.20 -15.08
C GLN A 185 18.75 14.44 -15.01
N SER A 186 19.71 14.90 -14.19
CA SER A 186 20.93 14.18 -13.86
C SER A 186 20.66 12.92 -13.02
N VAL A 187 19.56 12.88 -12.27
CA VAL A 187 19.08 11.68 -11.58
C VAL A 187 18.46 10.74 -12.61
N ARG A 188 19.10 9.58 -12.80
CA ARG A 188 18.70 8.59 -13.79
C ARG A 188 18.60 7.19 -13.20
N LEU A 189 17.80 6.39 -13.90
CA LEU A 189 17.47 5.01 -13.56
C LEU A 189 17.67 4.12 -14.78
N ARG A 190 18.45 3.05 -14.64
CA ARG A 190 18.55 1.95 -15.62
C ARG A 190 18.74 0.61 -14.91
N GLY A 191 18.78 -0.48 -15.67
CA GLY A 191 18.87 -1.83 -15.11
C GLY A 191 17.54 -2.30 -14.51
N GLY A 192 17.58 -3.31 -13.65
CA GLY A 192 16.37 -3.90 -13.06
C GLY A 192 15.31 -4.37 -14.06
N GLY A 193 15.74 -4.82 -15.25
CA GLY A 193 14.86 -5.22 -16.34
C GLY A 193 14.09 -4.08 -17.02
N LEU A 194 14.46 -2.81 -16.80
CA LEU A 194 13.91 -1.69 -17.57
C LEU A 194 14.44 -1.70 -19.02
N PRO A 195 13.62 -1.35 -20.02
CA PRO A 195 13.99 -1.43 -21.42
C PRO A 195 14.88 -0.28 -21.92
N ALA A 196 15.13 0.73 -21.09
CA ALA A 196 15.87 1.94 -21.45
C ALA A 196 16.45 2.61 -20.20
N THR A 197 17.24 3.67 -20.41
CA THR A 197 17.54 4.65 -19.37
C THR A 197 16.38 5.63 -19.23
N TYR A 198 16.05 5.96 -17.98
CA TYR A 198 15.00 6.90 -17.61
C TYR A 198 15.61 8.04 -16.80
N LYS A 199 15.17 9.27 -17.05
CA LYS A 199 15.53 10.46 -16.27
C LYS A 199 14.39 10.82 -15.31
N ALA A 200 14.73 11.23 -14.10
CA ALA A 200 13.76 11.63 -13.09
C ALA A 200 13.03 12.91 -13.51
N LEU A 201 11.78 13.04 -13.06
CA LEU A 201 10.99 14.27 -13.15
C LEU A 201 10.70 14.83 -11.77
N GLN A 202 10.10 14.00 -10.91
CA GLN A 202 9.67 14.40 -9.58
C GLN A 202 9.51 13.18 -8.67
N PHE A 203 9.44 13.44 -7.37
CA PHE A 203 8.76 12.52 -6.46
C PHE A 203 7.58 13.19 -5.74
N HIS A 204 6.66 12.36 -5.26
CA HIS A 204 5.51 12.76 -4.45
C HIS A 204 5.11 11.66 -3.48
N LEU A 205 4.22 11.99 -2.56
CA LEU A 205 3.82 11.12 -1.46
C LEU A 205 2.31 10.91 -1.48
N HIS A 206 1.87 9.72 -1.08
CA HIS A 206 0.49 9.38 -0.81
C HIS A 206 0.35 8.97 0.65
N TRP A 207 -0.58 9.57 1.39
CA TRP A 207 -0.81 9.26 2.81
C TRP A 207 -2.30 9.25 3.16
N GLY A 208 -2.56 8.65 4.31
CA GLY A 208 -3.89 8.46 4.87
C GLY A 208 -4.37 9.69 5.62
N LYS A 209 -5.05 9.44 6.73
CA LYS A 209 -5.47 10.45 7.70
C LYS A 209 -5.15 9.93 9.09
N ASN A 210 -4.68 10.79 9.98
CA ASN A 210 -4.33 10.50 11.38
C ASN A 210 -3.31 9.36 11.55
N GLY A 211 -2.44 9.15 10.57
CA GLY A 211 -1.49 8.03 10.54
C GLY A 211 -2.10 6.65 10.23
N ASP A 212 -3.34 6.59 9.75
CA ASP A 212 -3.96 5.38 9.22
C ASP A 212 -3.39 5.00 7.83
N GLN A 213 -3.93 3.92 7.24
CA GLN A 213 -3.57 3.44 5.90
C GLN A 213 -3.68 4.55 4.84
N GLY A 214 -2.67 4.61 3.96
CA GLY A 214 -2.49 5.70 2.99
C GLY A 214 -1.72 5.34 1.73
N SER A 215 -1.18 4.12 1.64
CA SER A 215 -0.52 3.64 0.44
C SER A 215 -1.54 3.37 -0.67
N GLU A 216 -1.14 3.63 -1.91
CA GLU A 216 -1.93 3.34 -3.08
C GLU A 216 -1.92 1.82 -3.35
N HIS A 217 -0.73 1.22 -3.41
CA HIS A 217 -0.57 -0.22 -3.53
C HIS A 217 -0.84 -0.91 -2.18
N SER A 218 -1.19 -2.18 -2.26
CA SER A 218 -1.25 -3.09 -1.12
C SER A 218 -0.52 -4.39 -1.42
N VAL A 219 -0.15 -5.11 -0.37
CA VAL A 219 0.48 -6.43 -0.45
C VAL A 219 -0.35 -7.41 0.35
N ASP A 220 -0.83 -8.47 -0.30
CA ASP A 220 -1.75 -9.46 0.27
C ASP A 220 -3.01 -8.86 0.94
N GLY A 221 -3.45 -7.70 0.46
CA GLY A 221 -4.60 -6.97 0.97
C GLY A 221 -4.28 -5.94 2.06
N GLU A 222 -3.05 -5.90 2.54
CA GLU A 222 -2.61 -4.94 3.58
C GLU A 222 -2.06 -3.66 2.96
N HIS A 223 -2.58 -2.53 3.40
CA HIS A 223 -2.07 -1.20 3.07
C HIS A 223 -1.08 -0.70 4.13
N TYR A 224 -0.17 0.16 3.68
CA TYR A 224 0.81 0.87 4.51
C TYR A 224 0.32 2.30 4.79
N PRO A 225 0.83 2.99 5.82
CA PRO A 225 0.39 4.34 6.17
C PRO A 225 0.74 5.41 5.12
N MET A 226 1.80 5.20 4.34
CA MET A 226 2.25 6.16 3.34
C MET A 226 3.04 5.44 2.23
N GLU A 227 3.06 6.03 1.04
CA GLU A 227 3.79 5.53 -0.13
C GLU A 227 4.49 6.69 -0.87
N LEU A 228 5.76 6.53 -1.18
CA LEU A 228 6.56 7.45 -2.00
C LEU A 228 6.57 6.97 -3.44
N HIS A 229 6.26 7.85 -4.38
CA HIS A 229 6.43 7.63 -5.81
C HIS A 229 7.53 8.50 -6.37
N ILE A 230 8.49 7.90 -7.08
CA ILE A 230 9.51 8.62 -7.87
C ILE A 230 9.26 8.35 -9.34
N VAL A 231 8.91 9.40 -10.08
CA VAL A 231 8.49 9.33 -11.48
C VAL A 231 9.66 9.66 -12.39
N HIS A 232 9.91 8.76 -13.33
CA HIS A 232 10.92 8.92 -14.38
C HIS A 232 10.30 8.72 -15.76
N ILE A 233 10.87 9.36 -16.77
CA ILE A 233 10.50 9.15 -18.18
C ILE A 233 11.70 8.64 -18.97
N LYS A 234 11.47 7.86 -20.03
CA LYS A 234 12.56 7.44 -20.93
C LYS A 234 13.33 8.68 -21.38
N GLU A 235 14.65 8.60 -21.34
CA GLU A 235 15.53 9.76 -21.54
C GLU A 235 15.29 10.48 -22.88
N LYS A 236 14.92 9.73 -23.92
CA LYS A 236 14.61 10.23 -25.26
C LYS A 236 13.44 11.22 -25.33
N TYR A 237 12.55 11.25 -24.33
CA TYR A 237 11.39 12.13 -24.31
C TYR A 237 11.72 13.47 -23.64
N GLY A 238 11.20 14.57 -24.20
CA GLY A 238 11.37 15.92 -23.67
C GLY A 238 10.45 16.19 -22.48
N SER A 239 9.29 15.54 -22.43
CA SER A 239 8.24 15.80 -21.44
C SER A 239 7.50 14.52 -21.02
N LEU A 240 6.76 14.61 -19.91
CA LEU A 240 5.83 13.54 -19.51
C LEU A 240 4.79 13.29 -20.60
N GLY A 241 4.17 14.34 -21.15
CA GLY A 241 3.14 14.21 -22.19
C GLY A 241 3.59 13.43 -23.42
N GLU A 242 4.84 13.62 -23.87
CA GLU A 242 5.42 12.80 -24.95
C GLU A 242 5.59 11.34 -24.53
N ALA A 243 6.09 11.12 -23.31
CA ALA A 243 6.34 9.78 -22.78
C ALA A 243 5.04 8.97 -22.59
N LEU A 244 3.91 9.61 -22.31
CA LEU A 244 2.62 8.93 -22.14
C LEU A 244 2.13 8.23 -23.42
N ASN A 245 2.64 8.61 -24.60
CA ASN A 245 2.32 7.93 -25.86
C ASN A 245 3.11 6.62 -26.06
N ASP A 246 4.07 6.31 -25.20
CA ASP A 246 4.79 5.03 -25.17
C ASP A 246 4.29 4.20 -23.99
N SER A 247 3.83 2.98 -24.26
CA SER A 247 3.32 2.05 -23.24
C SER A 247 4.29 1.73 -22.09
N THR A 248 5.58 2.05 -22.29
CA THR A 248 6.65 1.93 -21.31
C THR A 248 7.40 3.24 -21.12
N GLY A 249 6.84 4.37 -21.56
CA GLY A 249 7.52 5.67 -21.55
C GLY A 249 7.82 6.19 -20.14
N VAL A 250 7.09 5.72 -19.14
CA VAL A 250 7.25 6.11 -17.73
C VAL A 250 7.75 4.92 -16.91
N ALA A 251 8.72 5.14 -16.04
CA ALA A 251 9.09 4.22 -14.97
C ALA A 251 8.79 4.87 -13.62
N ALA A 252 7.97 4.22 -12.80
CA ALA A 252 7.61 4.70 -11.48
C ALA A 252 8.15 3.75 -10.40
N LEU A 253 8.85 4.32 -9.43
CA LEU A 253 9.34 3.63 -8.24
C LEU A 253 8.40 3.89 -7.08
N ALA A 254 7.95 2.85 -6.38
CA ALA A 254 7.09 2.94 -5.22
C ALA A 254 7.77 2.36 -3.98
N PHE A 255 7.83 3.14 -2.90
CA PHE A 255 8.31 2.70 -1.59
C PHE A 255 7.22 2.86 -0.53
N PHE A 256 6.89 1.78 0.16
CA PHE A 256 6.02 1.84 1.32
C PHE A 256 6.75 2.40 2.53
N PHE A 257 6.03 3.11 3.40
CA PHE A 257 6.52 3.48 4.72
C PHE A 257 5.96 2.55 5.79
N LYS A 258 6.73 2.30 6.84
CA LYS A 258 6.31 1.53 8.01
C LYS A 258 6.56 2.32 9.28
N VAL A 259 5.58 2.31 10.19
CA VAL A 259 5.71 2.99 11.48
C VAL A 259 6.83 2.35 12.32
N THR A 260 7.76 3.17 12.78
CA THR A 260 8.86 2.82 13.70
C THR A 260 8.83 3.69 14.96
N SER A 261 9.53 3.26 16.01
CA SER A 261 9.73 4.08 17.22
C SER A 261 10.56 5.33 16.92
N ASP A 262 11.56 5.17 16.06
CA ASP A 262 12.55 6.20 15.79
C ASP A 262 12.06 7.12 14.68
N GLN A 263 12.36 8.41 14.82
CA GLN A 263 12.12 9.41 13.79
C GLN A 263 13.11 9.24 12.64
N ASN A 264 12.60 9.34 11.41
CA ASN A 264 13.43 9.42 10.22
C ASN A 264 13.85 10.87 10.00
N LYS A 265 15.00 11.27 10.55
CA LYS A 265 15.48 12.67 10.53
C LYS A 265 15.60 13.24 9.11
N GLN A 266 15.88 12.38 8.13
CA GLN A 266 15.98 12.78 6.73
C GLN A 266 14.62 13.23 6.17
N LEU A 267 13.52 12.66 6.68
CA LEU A 267 12.17 13.04 6.28
C LEU A 267 11.71 14.36 6.91
N ASP A 268 12.31 14.81 8.02
CA ASP A 268 11.91 16.07 8.68
C ASP A 268 12.05 17.27 7.74
N ARG A 269 13.09 17.30 6.90
CA ARG A 269 13.31 18.34 5.89
C ARG A 269 12.19 18.35 4.83
N VAL A 270 11.73 17.17 4.45
CA VAL A 270 10.60 17.01 3.51
C VAL A 270 9.31 17.51 4.14
N ILE A 271 9.03 17.12 5.40
CA ILE A 271 7.84 17.54 6.14
C ILE A 271 7.83 19.06 6.36
N GLU A 272 8.96 19.64 6.75
CA GLU A 272 9.11 21.09 6.92
C GLU A 272 8.85 21.84 5.61
N ALA A 273 9.38 21.34 4.50
CA ALA A 273 9.17 21.95 3.19
C ALA A 273 7.70 21.89 2.76
N LEU A 274 6.98 20.81 3.08
CA LEU A 274 5.53 20.74 2.85
C LEU A 274 4.78 21.83 3.61
N GLY A 275 5.18 22.13 4.85
CA GLY A 275 4.60 23.23 5.64
C GLY A 275 4.79 24.61 5.03
N LYS A 276 5.86 24.80 4.23
CA LYS A 276 6.13 26.04 3.49
C LYS A 276 5.27 26.17 2.22
N VAL A 277 4.67 25.09 1.73
CA VAL A 277 3.82 25.07 0.53
C VAL A 277 2.37 24.68 0.84
N ARG A 278 1.84 25.19 1.94
CA ARG A 278 0.52 24.84 2.46
C ARG A 278 -0.61 24.94 1.43
N TYR A 279 -0.64 25.98 0.61
CA TYR A 279 -1.73 26.26 -0.34
C TYR A 279 -1.34 25.90 -1.78
N GLU A 280 -2.33 25.59 -2.61
CA GLU A 280 -2.12 25.35 -4.04
C GLU A 280 -1.37 26.51 -4.71
N GLY A 281 -0.41 26.18 -5.57
CA GLY A 281 0.47 27.12 -6.25
C GLY A 281 1.59 27.69 -5.37
N ASN A 282 1.62 27.40 -4.06
CA ASN A 282 2.79 27.72 -3.24
C ASN A 282 3.97 26.83 -3.66
N SER A 283 5.16 27.44 -3.70
CA SER A 283 6.41 26.76 -3.96
C SER A 283 7.47 27.14 -2.93
N SER A 284 8.43 26.24 -2.72
CA SER A 284 9.58 26.42 -1.86
C SER A 284 10.77 25.61 -2.39
N GLU A 285 11.91 25.70 -1.73
CA GLU A 285 13.13 24.99 -2.10
C GLU A 285 13.73 24.29 -0.88
N ILE A 286 14.28 23.10 -1.11
CA ILE A 286 15.15 22.39 -0.19
C ILE A 286 16.56 22.43 -0.79
N GLU A 287 17.45 23.16 -0.16
CA GLU A 287 18.86 23.23 -0.54
C GLU A 287 19.61 21.95 -0.13
N ASP A 288 20.75 21.65 -0.75
CA ASP A 288 21.66 20.58 -0.30
C ASP A 288 20.97 19.22 -0.01
N PHE A 289 20.12 18.75 -0.93
CA PHE A 289 19.40 17.50 -0.78
C PHE A 289 20.10 16.36 -1.53
N LYS A 290 20.09 15.15 -0.95
CA LYS A 290 20.49 13.91 -1.61
C LYS A 290 19.33 12.94 -1.60
N LEU A 291 18.99 12.36 -2.76
CA LEU A 291 17.88 11.41 -2.82
C LEU A 291 18.12 10.15 -1.97
N THR A 292 19.39 9.75 -1.81
CA THR A 292 19.80 8.67 -0.90
C THR A 292 19.58 8.95 0.59
N GLU A 293 19.19 10.16 0.99
CA GLU A 293 18.73 10.46 2.35
C GLU A 293 17.36 9.83 2.63
N ILE A 294 16.49 9.71 1.62
CA ILE A 294 15.12 9.22 1.80
C ILE A 294 14.88 7.84 1.20
N ILE A 295 15.77 7.32 0.33
CA ILE A 295 15.67 5.96 -0.21
C ILE A 295 16.97 5.14 -0.07
N PRO A 296 16.88 3.80 0.08
CA PRO A 296 18.05 2.93 0.13
C PRO A 296 18.83 2.89 -1.20
N GLN A 297 20.08 2.45 -1.11
CA GLN A 297 20.90 2.13 -2.28
C GLN A 297 20.31 0.94 -3.07
N ALA A 298 20.45 0.98 -4.40
CA ALA A 298 19.86 0.02 -5.33
C ALA A 298 20.17 -1.46 -5.02
N ASN A 299 21.36 -1.77 -4.52
CA ASN A 299 21.80 -3.15 -4.22
C ASN A 299 21.13 -3.77 -2.98
N LYS A 300 20.40 -2.98 -2.18
CA LYS A 300 19.65 -3.45 -1.00
C LYS A 300 18.18 -3.70 -1.32
N LEU A 301 17.78 -3.52 -2.58
CA LEU A 301 16.39 -3.46 -2.97
C LEU A 301 15.94 -4.74 -3.67
N SER A 302 14.77 -5.20 -3.26
CA SER A 302 14.00 -6.27 -3.87
C SER A 302 12.63 -5.71 -4.22
N TYR A 303 12.04 -6.15 -5.32
CA TYR A 303 10.88 -5.46 -5.85
C TYR A 303 9.95 -6.36 -6.64
N TYR A 304 8.71 -5.89 -6.74
CA TYR A 304 7.73 -6.37 -7.69
C TYR A 304 7.74 -5.50 -8.95
N ARG A 305 7.43 -6.10 -10.09
CA ARG A 305 7.38 -5.44 -11.39
C ARG A 305 6.06 -5.74 -12.09
N TYR A 306 5.40 -4.70 -12.59
CA TYR A 306 4.23 -4.87 -13.46
C TYR A 306 4.02 -3.66 -14.39
N SER A 307 3.26 -3.85 -15.47
CA SER A 307 2.82 -2.75 -16.34
C SER A 307 1.47 -2.21 -15.88
N GLY A 308 1.40 -0.90 -15.70
CA GLY A 308 0.24 -0.22 -15.13
C GLY A 308 -0.02 1.15 -15.75
N SER A 309 -0.59 2.03 -14.94
CA SER A 309 -0.96 3.38 -15.33
C SER A 309 -0.48 4.44 -14.35
N LEU A 310 -0.65 5.71 -14.71
CA LEU A 310 -0.74 6.78 -13.72
C LEU A 310 -1.91 6.51 -12.76
N THR A 311 -1.78 6.93 -11.50
CA THR A 311 -2.77 6.72 -10.44
C THR A 311 -3.65 7.95 -10.18
N THR A 312 -3.44 9.01 -10.95
CA THR A 312 -4.28 10.21 -10.98
C THR A 312 -4.91 10.39 -12.36
N PRO A 313 -5.92 11.27 -12.50
CA PRO A 313 -6.63 11.49 -13.76
C PRO A 313 -5.73 11.83 -14.95
N GLY A 314 -6.15 11.34 -16.12
CA GLY A 314 -5.26 11.05 -17.25
C GLY A 314 -5.02 9.54 -17.34
N CYS A 315 -4.71 8.89 -16.21
CA CYS A 315 -4.71 7.42 -16.04
C CYS A 315 -4.02 6.63 -17.16
N ASP A 316 -3.04 7.24 -17.82
CA ASP A 316 -2.39 6.71 -19.00
C ASP A 316 -1.65 5.42 -18.67
N GLN A 317 -1.90 4.38 -19.46
CA GLN A 317 -1.36 3.03 -19.25
C GLN A 317 0.07 2.88 -19.81
N ALA A 318 0.93 3.83 -19.42
CA ALA A 318 2.29 4.05 -19.92
C ALA A 318 3.38 3.73 -18.88
N VAL A 319 3.00 3.21 -17.71
CA VAL A 319 3.87 3.10 -16.54
C VAL A 319 4.39 1.69 -16.35
N VAL A 320 5.72 1.56 -16.25
CA VAL A 320 6.41 0.37 -15.75
C VAL A 320 6.63 0.56 -14.25
N TRP A 321 5.80 -0.08 -13.44
CA TRP A 321 5.85 0.03 -11.98
C TRP A 321 6.92 -0.87 -11.38
N THR A 322 7.66 -0.32 -10.42
CA THR A 322 8.54 -1.06 -9.52
C THR A 322 8.10 -0.76 -8.09
N VAL A 323 7.54 -1.76 -7.41
CA VAL A 323 7.08 -1.63 -6.02
C VAL A 323 8.07 -2.35 -5.12
N PHE A 324 8.81 -1.61 -4.28
CA PHE A 324 9.85 -2.17 -3.44
C PHE A 324 9.28 -2.93 -2.24
N GLN A 325 9.90 -4.07 -1.91
CA GLN A 325 9.53 -4.90 -0.77
C GLN A 325 10.04 -4.32 0.56
N GLN A 326 11.17 -3.60 0.51
CA GLN A 326 11.72 -2.89 1.66
C GLN A 326 10.89 -1.65 1.96
N THR A 327 10.58 -1.45 3.24
CA THR A 327 9.84 -0.29 3.73
C THR A 327 10.77 0.80 4.25
N LEU A 328 10.38 2.06 4.09
CA LEU A 328 11.03 3.22 4.68
C LEU A 328 10.50 3.48 6.09
N PRO A 329 11.35 3.80 7.08
CA PRO A 329 10.89 4.09 8.43
C PRO A 329 10.22 5.46 8.51
N ILE A 330 9.19 5.58 9.34
CA ILE A 330 8.56 6.84 9.72
C ILE A 330 7.99 6.72 11.14
N SER A 331 8.11 7.77 11.95
CA SER A 331 7.47 7.78 13.27
C SER A 331 5.98 8.13 13.18
N LYS A 332 5.19 7.73 14.19
CA LYS A 332 3.78 8.11 14.26
C LYS A 332 3.59 9.64 14.32
N SER A 333 4.48 10.36 15.03
CA SER A 333 4.43 11.82 15.08
C SER A 333 4.67 12.45 13.71
N GLN A 334 5.64 11.95 12.95
CA GLN A 334 5.91 12.46 11.58
C GLN A 334 4.71 12.22 10.65
N LEU A 335 4.08 11.05 10.71
CA LEU A 335 2.85 10.77 9.95
C LEU A 335 1.72 11.74 10.31
N MET A 336 1.49 11.97 11.61
CA MET A 336 0.45 12.92 12.03
C MET A 336 0.76 14.34 11.58
N SER A 337 2.02 14.75 11.58
CA SER A 337 2.42 16.06 11.07
C SER A 337 2.13 16.25 9.59
N MET A 338 2.11 15.19 8.76
CA MET A 338 1.78 15.28 7.34
C MET A 338 0.37 15.82 7.10
N ASP A 339 -0.61 15.40 7.92
CA ASP A 339 -2.01 15.83 7.81
C ASP A 339 -2.19 17.34 8.01
N GLU A 340 -1.23 17.96 8.69
CA GLU A 340 -1.25 19.36 9.07
C GLU A 340 -0.52 20.25 8.08
N GLN A 341 0.32 19.72 7.18
CA GLN A 341 1.18 20.55 6.33
C GLN A 341 0.42 21.21 5.18
N LEU A 342 -0.39 20.42 4.47
CA LEU A 342 -0.95 20.80 3.18
C LEU A 342 -2.47 20.94 3.21
N LEU A 343 -2.96 21.86 2.39
CA LEU A 343 -4.37 21.96 2.02
C LEU A 343 -4.53 21.61 0.55
N PHE A 344 -5.65 20.96 0.24
CA PHE A 344 -6.14 20.87 -1.13
C PHE A 344 -6.44 22.26 -1.69
N GLY A 345 -6.61 22.38 -3.01
CA GLY A 345 -7.14 23.60 -3.64
C GLY A 345 -8.50 24.07 -3.07
N THR A 346 -9.25 23.16 -2.45
CA THR A 346 -10.51 23.46 -1.74
C THR A 346 -10.31 23.95 -0.31
N GLU A 347 -9.07 24.27 0.11
CA GLU A 347 -8.67 24.70 1.45
C GLU A 347 -8.97 23.70 2.60
N LYS A 348 -9.24 22.44 2.25
CA LYS A 348 -9.40 21.35 3.23
C LYS A 348 -8.07 20.66 3.48
N PRO A 349 -7.83 20.07 4.67
CA PRO A 349 -6.62 19.28 4.94
C PRO A 349 -6.38 18.22 3.86
N MET A 350 -5.18 18.22 3.28
CA MET A 350 -4.78 17.26 2.26
C MET A 350 -4.50 15.91 2.91
N THR A 351 -5.52 15.06 2.95
CA THR A 351 -5.48 13.73 3.58
C THR A 351 -6.23 12.71 2.72
N GLY A 352 -5.88 11.43 2.84
CA GLY A 352 -6.48 10.37 2.03
C GLY A 352 -6.23 10.56 0.54
N VAL A 353 -5.01 10.98 0.19
CA VAL A 353 -4.58 11.31 -1.18
C VAL A 353 -4.13 10.06 -1.92
N PHE A 354 -5.00 9.06 -2.04
CA PHE A 354 -4.70 7.81 -2.73
C PHE A 354 -5.89 7.31 -3.54
N ARG A 355 -5.62 6.66 -4.66
CA ARG A 355 -6.60 5.97 -5.49
C ARG A 355 -6.88 4.56 -4.92
N PRO A 356 -8.13 4.09 -4.93
CA PRO A 356 -8.43 2.70 -4.59
C PRO A 356 -7.71 1.70 -5.50
N VAL A 357 -7.41 0.50 -4.98
CA VAL A 357 -6.83 -0.59 -5.78
C VAL A 357 -7.68 -0.95 -6.99
N GLN A 358 -7.00 -1.23 -8.11
CA GLN A 358 -7.60 -1.56 -9.39
C GLN A 358 -7.45 -3.06 -9.68
N ASN A 359 -8.33 -3.59 -10.52
CA ASN A 359 -8.29 -5.00 -10.89
C ASN A 359 -7.02 -5.35 -11.66
N LEU A 360 -6.45 -6.52 -11.38
CA LEU A 360 -5.26 -6.99 -12.07
C LEU A 360 -5.53 -7.35 -13.54
N ASN A 361 -6.76 -7.76 -13.87
CA ASN A 361 -7.25 -8.04 -15.24
C ASN A 361 -6.30 -8.95 -16.06
N GLY A 362 -5.88 -10.06 -15.45
CA GLY A 362 -5.03 -11.06 -16.10
C GLY A 362 -3.56 -10.67 -16.26
N ARG A 363 -3.14 -9.46 -15.86
CA ARG A 363 -1.72 -9.08 -15.81
C ARG A 363 -0.95 -9.97 -14.84
N VAL A 364 0.32 -10.20 -15.14
CA VAL A 364 1.25 -10.90 -14.25
C VAL A 364 2.07 -9.88 -13.48
N VAL A 365 2.22 -10.09 -12.18
CA VAL A 365 3.19 -9.37 -11.35
C VAL A 365 4.43 -10.24 -11.22
N TYR A 366 5.59 -9.68 -11.52
CA TYR A 366 6.87 -10.35 -11.39
C TYR A 366 7.57 -9.94 -10.09
N THR A 367 8.52 -10.74 -9.60
CA THR A 367 9.37 -10.43 -8.45
C THR A 367 10.84 -10.62 -8.80
N SER A 368 11.71 -9.75 -8.26
CA SER A 368 13.17 -9.86 -8.40
C SER A 368 13.80 -10.91 -7.48
N VAL A 369 13.02 -11.47 -6.54
CA VAL A 369 13.50 -12.47 -5.58
C VAL A 369 12.94 -13.83 -5.97
N PRO A 370 13.77 -14.89 -6.06
CA PRO A 370 13.27 -16.24 -6.22
C PRO A 370 12.25 -16.56 -5.11
N ALA A 371 11.23 -17.36 -5.44
CA ALA A 371 10.42 -17.96 -4.38
C ALA A 371 11.38 -18.75 -3.49
N HIS A 372 11.59 -18.31 -2.25
CA HIS A 372 12.33 -19.11 -1.29
C HIS A 372 11.61 -20.46 -1.20
N ILE A 373 12.33 -21.53 -1.57
CA ILE A 373 11.98 -22.89 -1.13
C ILE A 373 11.80 -22.75 0.39
N GLY A 374 10.58 -22.99 0.87
CA GLY A 374 10.21 -22.75 2.26
C GLY A 374 11.22 -23.41 3.19
N MET A 375 12.02 -22.60 3.87
CA MET A 375 12.57 -23.00 5.14
C MET A 375 11.59 -22.48 6.18
N ASP A 376 10.71 -23.39 6.62
CA ASP A 376 10.02 -23.30 7.89
C ASP A 376 11.07 -23.00 8.98
N LEU A 377 11.29 -21.72 9.25
CA LEU A 377 11.91 -21.26 10.49
C LEU A 377 10.81 -20.88 11.48
N CYS A 378 9.80 -21.75 11.60
CA CYS A 378 9.15 -21.94 12.87
C CYS A 378 10.10 -22.80 13.71
N HIS A 379 11.05 -22.15 14.41
CA HIS A 379 11.83 -22.80 15.45
C HIS A 379 10.86 -23.20 16.59
N CYS A 380 10.22 -24.35 16.46
CA CYS A 380 9.76 -25.09 17.62
C CYS A 380 11.01 -25.64 18.30
N ALA A 381 11.44 -24.97 19.36
CA ALA A 381 12.44 -25.50 20.28
C ALA A 381 11.98 -26.90 20.72
N LYS A 382 12.69 -27.95 20.27
CA LYS A 382 12.61 -29.26 20.91
C LYS A 382 13.25 -29.10 22.28
N ALA A 383 12.43 -29.16 23.33
CA ALA A 383 12.92 -29.37 24.68
C ALA A 383 13.50 -30.79 24.75
N GLU A 384 14.82 -30.90 24.75
CA GLU A 384 15.49 -32.12 25.18
C GLU A 384 15.32 -32.23 26.71
N LYS A 385 14.69 -33.33 27.14
CA LYS A 385 14.69 -33.79 28.52
C LYS A 385 16.13 -34.07 28.93
N LEU A 386 16.66 -33.32 29.89
CA LEU A 386 17.78 -33.79 30.69
C LEU A 386 17.21 -34.76 31.73
N ASP A 387 17.50 -36.03 31.52
CA ASP A 387 17.29 -37.10 32.48
C ASP A 387 18.38 -37.05 33.55
N ASN A 388 17.98 -37.50 34.74
CA ASN A 388 18.71 -37.41 36.00
C ASN A 388 20.08 -38.10 35.96
N GLY A 389 21.08 -37.44 36.54
CA GLY A 389 22.36 -38.03 36.90
C GLY A 389 22.74 -37.57 38.30
N GLU A 390 22.23 -38.31 39.27
CA GLU A 390 22.63 -38.31 40.67
C GLU A 390 24.12 -38.72 40.74
N GLU A 391 24.99 -37.91 41.34
CA GLU A 391 26.26 -38.44 41.83
C GLU A 391 26.56 -37.89 43.22
N ILE A 392 26.78 -38.86 44.10
CA ILE A 392 27.02 -38.79 45.52
C ILE A 392 28.54 -38.78 45.70
N SER A 393 29.11 -37.73 46.28
CA SER A 393 30.21 -37.76 47.27
C SER A 393 30.59 -36.36 47.71
#